data_AF-A0A093BID1-F1
#
_entry.id   AF-A0A093BID1-F1
#
_cell.length_a   1.000
_cell.length_b   1.000
_cell.length_c   1.000
_cell.angle_alpha   90.00
_cell.angle_beta   90.00
_cell.angle_gamma   90.00
#
_symmetry.space_group_name_H-M   'P 1'
#
loop_
_entity.id
_entity.type
_entity.pdbx_description
1 polymer ?
#
loop_
_entity_poly.entity_id
_entity_poly.type
_entity_poly.pdbx_seq_one_letter_code
_entity_poly.pdbx_strand_id
1 'polypeptide(L)'
;YMAYLQGENHHFCGGFLVAPNWVMTAAHCGKHKPLIVILGAHTIQRREKSWQTFEVLEYHINPGFTRPEKGNDILSTLISALFLQSDAGDPLVCNNKAYGIFSYRHKNWPGFYTRIAHYLSWINSVMK
;
A
#
# COMPACT_ATOMS: atom_id res chain seq x y z
N TYR A 1 0.01 7.76 -4.84
CA TYR A 1 0.67 7.15 -3.67
C TYR A 1 0.17 7.72 -2.35
N MET A 2 -0.23 9.00 -2.27
CA MET A 2 -0.80 9.58 -1.05
C MET A 2 -2.03 8.81 -0.57
N ALA A 3 -2.13 8.65 0.75
CA ALA A 3 -3.24 8.00 1.44
C ALA A 3 -3.79 8.93 2.53
N TYR A 4 -5.12 8.98 2.61
CA TYR A 4 -5.83 9.61 3.72
C TYR A 4 -6.34 8.53 4.65
N LEU A 5 -6.02 8.62 5.94
CA LEU A 5 -6.44 7.66 6.94
C LEU A 5 -7.46 8.33 7.86
N GLN A 6 -8.67 7.79 7.89
CA GLN A 6 -9.75 8.24 8.76
C GLN A 6 -9.86 7.29 9.95
N GLY A 7 -9.68 7.82 11.16
CA GLY A 7 -9.87 7.09 12.41
C GLY A 7 -11.15 7.48 13.14
N GLU A 8 -11.33 6.92 14.33
CA GLU A 8 -12.42 7.28 15.22
C GLU A 8 -12.37 8.75 15.66
N ASN A 9 -13.52 9.27 16.10
CA ASN A 9 -13.67 10.63 16.62
C ASN A 9 -13.23 11.74 15.66
N HIS A 10 -13.38 11.51 14.35
CA HIS A 10 -12.94 12.42 13.28
C HIS A 10 -11.43 12.68 13.25
N HIS A 11 -10.62 11.86 13.92
CA HIS A 11 -9.17 11.97 13.78
C HIS A 11 -8.78 11.53 12.38
N PHE A 12 -7.83 12.24 11.78
CA PHE A 12 -7.29 11.90 10.48
C PHE A 12 -5.78 11.92 10.50
N CYS A 13 -5.19 11.07 9.66
CA CYS A 13 -3.76 11.02 9.44
C CYS A 13 -3.45 10.97 7.96
N GLY A 14 -2.27 11.46 7.60
CA GLY A 14 -1.67 11.21 6.31
C GLY A 14 -0.95 9.86 6.28
N GLY A 15 -0.74 9.35 5.08
CA GLY A 15 0.10 8.19 4.83
C GLY A 15 0.41 8.05 3.35
N PHE A 16 1.07 6.95 2.99
CA PHE A 16 1.37 6.65 1.60
C PHE A 16 1.45 5.15 1.35
N LEU A 17 1.04 4.76 0.14
CA LEU A 17 1.13 3.40 -0.37
C LEU A 17 2.59 3.07 -0.71
N VAL A 18 3.17 2.09 0.01
CA VAL A 18 4.55 1.61 -0.19
C VAL A 18 4.62 0.32 -1.02
N ALA A 19 3.54 -0.45 -0.99
CA ALA A 19 3.31 -1.60 -1.84
C ALA A 19 1.79 -1.74 -2.03
N PRO A 20 1.27 -2.56 -2.97
CA PRO A 20 -0.15 -2.54 -3.33
C PRO A 20 -1.15 -2.66 -2.17
N ASN A 21 -0.78 -3.31 -1.07
CA ASN A 21 -1.64 -3.48 0.11
C ASN A 21 -1.05 -2.88 1.38
N TRP A 22 0.06 -2.17 1.28
CA TRP A 22 0.79 -1.69 2.43
C TRP A 22 0.82 -0.18 2.41
N VAL A 23 0.23 0.41 3.43
CA VAL A 23 0.29 1.85 3.68
C VAL A 23 1.18 2.09 4.89
N MET A 24 2.08 3.05 4.77
CA MET A 24 2.85 3.57 5.90
C MET A 24 2.23 4.87 6.40
N THR A 25 2.17 5.00 7.71
CA THR A 25 1.71 6.18 8.45
C THR A 25 2.46 6.31 9.78
N ALA A 26 2.09 7.26 10.63
CA ALA A 26 2.69 7.43 11.95
C ALA A 26 2.08 6.46 12.97
N ALA A 27 2.88 6.01 13.94
CA ALA A 27 2.43 5.06 14.97
C ALA A 27 1.37 5.65 15.91
N HIS A 28 1.44 6.94 16.23
CA HIS A 28 0.45 7.59 17.07
C HIS A 28 -0.95 7.60 16.45
N CYS A 29 -1.06 7.55 15.11
CA CYS A 29 -2.34 7.40 14.42
C CYS A 29 -3.06 6.09 14.78
N GLY A 30 -2.30 5.06 15.18
CA GLY A 30 -2.82 3.78 15.65
C GLY A 30 -3.62 3.86 16.95
N LYS A 31 -3.69 5.02 17.61
CA LYS A 31 -4.58 5.25 18.77
C LYS A 31 -6.05 5.47 18.37
N HIS A 32 -6.29 5.81 17.10
CA HIS A 32 -7.62 6.16 16.57
C HIS A 32 -8.21 5.03 15.72
N LYS A 33 -7.82 3.78 16.00
CA LYS A 33 -8.34 2.60 15.30
C LYS A 33 -9.84 2.41 15.61
N PRO A 34 -10.61 1.77 14.71
CA PRO A 34 -10.18 1.28 13.41
C PRO A 34 -9.93 2.43 12.41
N LEU A 35 -8.92 2.25 11.57
CA LEU A 35 -8.59 3.18 10.49
C LEU A 35 -9.22 2.69 9.18
N ILE A 36 -9.77 3.64 8.42
CA ILE A 36 -10.17 3.48 7.03
C ILE A 36 -9.18 4.22 6.16
N VAL A 37 -8.66 3.56 5.13
CA VAL A 37 -7.71 4.14 4.18
C VAL A 37 -8.43 4.55 2.91
N ILE A 38 -8.22 5.78 2.48
CA ILE A 38 -8.74 6.33 1.22
C ILE A 38 -7.56 6.65 0.31
N LEU A 39 -7.54 6.03 -0.87
CA LEU A 39 -6.56 6.27 -1.94
C LEU A 39 -7.21 6.96 -3.13
N GLY A 40 -6.41 7.63 -3.95
CA GLY A 40 -6.86 8.24 -5.21
C GLY A 40 -7.77 9.46 -5.03
N ALA A 41 -7.81 10.03 -3.83
CA ALA A 41 -8.52 11.27 -3.53
C ALA A 41 -7.63 12.49 -3.79
N HIS A 42 -8.13 13.47 -4.53
CA HIS A 42 -7.51 14.79 -4.68
C HIS A 42 -8.06 15.79 -3.66
N THR A 43 -9.34 15.68 -3.32
CA THR A 43 -9.99 16.37 -2.19
C THR A 43 -10.69 15.35 -1.32
N ILE A 44 -10.92 15.65 -0.03
CA ILE A 44 -11.71 14.82 0.90
C ILE A 44 -13.15 15.32 1.08
N GLN A 45 -13.48 16.49 0.53
CA GLN A 45 -14.80 17.11 0.70
C GLN A 45 -15.88 16.45 -0.16
N ARG A 46 -15.50 15.83 -1.28
CA ARG A 46 -16.41 15.18 -2.23
C ARG A 46 -15.78 13.88 -2.72
N ARG A 47 -16.59 12.84 -2.85
CA ARG A 47 -16.15 11.56 -3.42
C ARG A 47 -15.87 11.70 -4.91
N GLU A 48 -14.70 11.27 -5.36
CA GLU A 48 -14.29 11.28 -6.77
C GLU A 48 -14.29 9.87 -7.35
N LYS A 49 -14.31 9.74 -8.69
CA LYS A 49 -14.32 8.43 -9.36
C LYS A 49 -13.08 7.58 -9.05
N SER A 50 -11.95 8.24 -8.76
CA SER A 50 -10.68 7.59 -8.42
C SER A 50 -10.56 7.18 -6.95
N TRP A 51 -11.54 7.53 -6.09
CA TRP A 51 -11.50 7.17 -4.68
C TRP A 51 -11.67 5.67 -4.50
N GLN A 52 -10.75 5.09 -3.74
CA GLN A 52 -10.81 3.72 -3.31
C GLN A 52 -10.69 3.67 -1.79
N THR A 53 -11.65 3.01 -1.16
CA THR A 53 -11.75 2.93 0.30
C THR A 53 -11.43 1.52 0.73
N PHE A 54 -10.52 1.37 1.69
CA PHE A 54 -10.06 0.10 2.19
C PHE A 54 -10.08 0.08 3.72
N GLU A 55 -10.43 -1.07 4.26
CA GLU A 55 -10.31 -1.34 5.70
C GLU A 55 -8.87 -1.75 6.01
N VAL A 56 -8.39 -1.46 7.21
CA VAL A 56 -7.11 -2.00 7.68
C VAL A 56 -7.33 -3.37 8.30
N LEU A 57 -6.68 -4.38 7.73
CA LEU A 57 -6.69 -5.77 8.20
C LEU A 57 -5.69 -5.99 9.34
N GLU A 58 -4.50 -5.39 9.26
CA GLU A 58 -3.43 -5.57 10.24
C GLU A 58 -2.70 -4.26 10.52
N TYR A 59 -2.25 -4.10 11.76
CA TYR A 59 -1.48 -2.95 12.22
C TYR A 59 -0.14 -3.41 12.80
N HIS A 60 0.94 -3.05 12.10
CA HIS A 60 2.31 -3.35 12.50
C HIS A 60 2.95 -2.07 13.06
N ILE A 61 2.68 -1.80 14.34
CA ILE A 61 3.27 -0.68 15.08
C ILE A 61 4.73 -1.02 15.39
N ASN A 62 5.65 -0.07 15.19
CA ASN A 62 7.04 -0.25 15.59
C ASN A 62 7.12 -0.55 17.11
N PRO A 63 7.77 -1.65 17.54
CA PRO A 63 7.81 -2.04 18.95
C PRO A 63 8.57 -1.05 19.84
N GLY A 64 9.45 -0.23 19.27
CA GLY A 64 10.14 0.84 19.98
C GLY A 64 9.32 2.12 20.15
N PHE A 65 8.09 2.17 19.62
CA PHE A 65 7.21 3.32 19.77
C PHE A 65 6.62 3.38 21.18
N THR A 66 6.71 4.56 21.80
CA THR A 66 6.08 4.82 23.11
C THR A 66 5.28 6.12 23.09
N ARG A 67 5.89 7.19 22.58
CA ARG A 67 5.28 8.51 22.37
C ARG A 67 6.00 9.23 21.23
N PRO A 68 5.35 10.17 20.52
CA PRO A 68 5.94 10.84 19.36
C PRO A 68 7.32 11.47 19.64
N GLU A 69 7.51 12.06 20.82
CA GLU A 69 8.74 12.79 21.18
C GLU A 69 9.96 11.87 21.36
N LYS A 70 9.73 10.56 21.52
CA LYS A 70 10.79 9.55 21.68
C LYS A 70 11.18 8.85 20.37
N GLY A 71 10.57 9.23 19.24
CA GLY A 71 10.82 8.62 17.94
C GLY A 71 10.11 7.28 17.74
N ASN A 72 10.55 6.51 16.73
CA ASN A 72 9.92 5.26 16.28
C ASN A 72 8.44 5.40 15.91
N ASP A 73 8.00 6.62 15.57
CA ASP A 73 6.60 6.94 15.26
C ASP A 73 6.22 6.49 13.85
N ILE A 74 6.34 5.19 13.58
CA ILE A 74 6.04 4.56 12.30
C ILE A 74 5.14 3.35 12.48
N LEU A 75 4.13 3.26 11.64
CA LEU A 75 3.15 2.18 11.58
C LEU A 75 2.99 1.74 10.13
N SER A 76 3.05 0.43 9.91
CA SER A 76 2.70 -0.20 8.64
C SER A 76 1.34 -0.87 8.76
N THR A 77 0.41 -0.53 7.85
CA THR A 77 -0.94 -1.09 7.83
C THR A 77 -1.15 -1.93 6.59
N LEU A 78 -1.65 -3.16 6.76
CA LEU A 78 -2.11 -4.00 5.66
C LEU A 78 -3.58 -3.67 5.37
N ILE A 79 -3.90 -3.21 4.17
CA ILE A 79 -5.27 -2.84 3.79
C ILE A 79 -5.99 -3.97 3.04
N SER A 80 -7.33 -3.97 3.10
CA SER A 80 -8.22 -4.92 2.43
C SER A 80 -8.32 -4.64 0.93
N ALA A 81 -7.18 -4.59 0.25
CA ALA A 81 -7.19 -4.55 -1.21
C ALA A 81 -7.78 -5.86 -1.74
N LEU A 82 -8.98 -5.76 -2.33
CA LEU A 82 -9.45 -6.70 -3.33
C LEU A 82 -8.56 -6.49 -4.55
N PHE A 83 -7.44 -7.22 -4.60
CA PHE A 83 -6.72 -7.44 -5.84
C PHE A 83 -7.74 -8.01 -6.82
N LEU A 84 -8.10 -7.19 -7.81
CA LEU A 84 -8.98 -7.67 -8.85
C LEU A 84 -8.20 -8.75 -9.60
N GLN A 85 -8.89 -9.77 -10.05
CA GLN A 85 -8.31 -10.82 -10.88
C GLN A 85 -7.64 -10.26 -12.16
N SER A 86 -7.85 -8.96 -12.45
CA SER A 86 -7.29 -8.17 -13.54
C SER A 86 -5.87 -7.61 -13.32
N ASP A 87 -5.33 -7.59 -12.10
CA ASP A 87 -4.04 -6.92 -11.85
C ASP A 87 -2.84 -7.80 -12.24
N ALA A 88 -3.08 -9.06 -12.62
CA ALA A 88 -2.06 -9.94 -13.17
C ALA A 88 -1.47 -9.31 -14.43
N GLY A 89 -0.17 -9.05 -14.42
CA GLY A 89 0.53 -8.28 -15.45
C GLY A 89 1.04 -6.91 -14.97
N ASP A 90 0.56 -6.41 -13.83
CA ASP A 90 0.97 -5.10 -13.33
C ASP A 90 2.47 -5.05 -13.00
N PRO A 91 3.20 -4.01 -13.44
CA PRO A 91 4.63 -3.93 -13.24
C PRO A 91 4.97 -3.45 -11.82
N LEU A 92 5.91 -4.15 -11.17
CA LEU A 92 6.63 -3.65 -10.00
C LEU A 92 7.74 -2.71 -10.48
N VAL A 93 7.52 -1.40 -10.37
CA VAL A 93 8.44 -0.37 -10.83
C VAL A 93 9.14 0.31 -9.64
N CYS A 94 10.47 0.37 -9.69
CA CYS A 94 11.29 1.12 -8.74
C CYS A 94 12.31 1.96 -9.53
N ASN A 95 12.49 3.23 -9.18
CA ASN A 95 13.43 4.15 -9.85
C ASN A 95 13.32 4.12 -11.39
N ASN A 96 12.10 4.24 -11.90
CA ASN A 96 11.76 4.19 -13.34
C ASN A 96 12.18 2.88 -14.06
N LYS A 97 12.42 1.78 -13.32
CA LYS A 97 12.74 0.47 -13.90
C LYS A 97 11.77 -0.59 -13.42
N ALA A 98 11.27 -1.41 -14.34
CA ALA A 98 10.44 -2.56 -14.00
C ALA A 98 11.31 -3.72 -13.52
N TYR A 99 11.02 -4.21 -12.31
CA TYR A 99 11.73 -5.32 -11.67
C TYR A 99 10.92 -6.61 -11.65
N GLY A 100 9.59 -6.49 -11.61
CA GLY A 100 8.70 -7.63 -11.55
C GLY A 100 7.40 -7.40 -12.29
N ILE A 101 6.70 -8.50 -12.57
CA ILE A 101 5.33 -8.52 -13.11
C ILE A 101 4.48 -9.23 -12.08
N PHE A 102 3.41 -8.60 -11.59
CA PHE A 102 2.51 -9.22 -10.63
C PHE A 102 1.88 -10.47 -11.25
N SER A 103 1.90 -11.58 -10.51
CA SER A 103 1.36 -12.86 -10.97
C SER A 103 0.08 -13.21 -10.24
N TYR A 104 0.17 -13.49 -8.94
CA TYR A 104 -0.99 -13.82 -8.11
C TYR A 104 -0.69 -13.59 -6.63
N ARG A 105 -1.73 -13.62 -5.80
CA ARG A 105 -1.61 -13.57 -4.34
C ARG A 105 -2.51 -14.63 -3.71
N HIS A 106 -2.00 -15.34 -2.71
CA HIS A 106 -2.81 -16.27 -1.94
C HIS A 106 -3.32 -15.62 -0.66
N LYS A 107 -4.59 -15.19 -0.64
CA LYS A 107 -5.26 -14.57 0.53
C LYS A 107 -4.39 -13.49 1.19
N ASN A 108 -3.87 -13.76 2.39
CA ASN A 108 -3.12 -12.82 3.24
C ASN A 108 -1.61 -12.84 2.99
N TRP A 109 -1.11 -13.64 2.04
CA TRP A 109 0.31 -13.65 1.70
C TRP A 109 0.72 -12.40 0.91
N PRO A 110 1.99 -11.99 0.95
CA PRO A 110 2.52 -11.01 0.00
C PRO A 110 2.24 -11.45 -1.45
N GLY A 111 2.04 -10.48 -2.34
CA GLY A 111 1.88 -10.75 -3.77
C GLY A 111 3.13 -11.41 -4.36
N PHE A 112 2.94 -12.41 -5.22
CA PHE A 112 4.02 -13.05 -5.98
C PHE A 112 4.24 -12.30 -7.28
N TYR A 113 5.52 -12.04 -7.59
CA TYR A 113 5.94 -11.34 -8.80
C TYR A 113 6.93 -12.19 -9.60
N THR A 114 6.72 -12.25 -10.91
CA THR A 114 7.70 -12.79 -11.84
C THR A 114 8.86 -11.81 -11.97
N ARG A 115 10.09 -12.25 -11.65
CA ARG A 115 11.30 -11.42 -11.73
C ARG A 115 11.73 -11.23 -13.19
N ILE A 116 11.57 -10.02 -13.73
CA ILE A 116 11.86 -9.69 -15.14
C ILE A 116 13.33 -10.00 -15.48
N ALA A 117 14.25 -9.75 -14.55
CA ALA A 117 15.69 -9.96 -14.75
C ALA A 117 16.03 -11.38 -15.24
N HIS A 118 15.26 -12.39 -14.84
CA HIS A 118 15.48 -13.79 -15.23
C HIS A 118 15.14 -14.06 -16.70
N TYR A 119 14.27 -13.25 -17.31
CA TYR A 119 13.74 -13.45 -18.65
C TYR A 119 14.32 -12.47 -19.69
N LEU A 120 15.28 -11.62 -19.31
CA LEU A 120 15.85 -10.59 -20.20
C LEU A 120 16.39 -11.16 -21.52
N SER A 121 17.01 -12.35 -21.48
CA SER A 121 17.52 -12.99 -22.71
C SER A 121 16.41 -13.35 -23.70
N TRP A 122 15.26 -13.83 -23.20
CA TRP A 122 14.11 -14.16 -24.04
C TRP A 122 13.37 -12.90 -24.50
N ILE A 123 13.20 -11.93 -23.60
CA ILE A 123 12.58 -10.63 -23.95
C ILE A 123 13.34 -9.95 -25.09
N ASN A 124 14.68 -9.90 -24.98
CA ASN A 124 15.53 -9.30 -26.01
C ASN A 124 15.55 -10.08 -27.33
N SER A 125 15.28 -11.39 -27.30
CA SER A 125 15.20 -12.17 -28.55
C SER A 125 13.87 -11.97 -29.29
N VAL A 126 12.80 -11.65 -28.56
CA VAL A 126 11.46 -11.38 -29.11
C VAL A 126 11.31 -9.93 -29.56
N MET A 127 11.78 -8.96 -28.77
CA MET A 127 11.61 -7.53 -29.03
C MET A 127 12.69 -6.94 -29.98
N LYS A 128 13.17 -7.73 -30.94
CA LYS A 128 14.12 -7.25 -31.95
C LYS A 128 13.63 -6.01 -32.69
#